data_AF-A0AAD7XRF8-F1
#
_entry.id   AF-A0AAD7XRF8-F1
#
_cell.length_a   1.000
_cell.length_b   1.000
_cell.length_c   1.000
_cell.angle_alpha   90.00
_cell.angle_beta   90.00
_cell.angle_gamma   90.00
#
_symmetry.space_group_name_H-M   'P 1'
#
loop_
_entity.id
_entity.type
_entity.pdbx_description
1 polymer ?
#
loop_
_entity_poly.entity_id
_entity_poly.type
_entity_poly.pdbx_seq_one_letter_code
_entity_poly.pdbx_strand_id
1 'polypeptide(L)'
;MDKAIQLFNQVVAVTRRSHQSAPAFAEAIAVINNELSNIDMLLKETRDEWTGVSMLVMMNTTEDPYVQTMTPYTPRELEYYRHMIEIIVKAPNETWAISQAAALQLGPSLKSGLTIGKTEELLNRLEEDGWLRVCSDGSYALAPRSIVELESYLCKTFGENHVHHCIICTEMVTRGKRCCSCSGYIHHHCFAHTAGNHACSHPCQYEPFGSPE
;
A
#
# COMPACT_ATOMS: atom_id res chain seq x y z
N MET A 1 -1.63 0.04 -14.47
CA MET A 1 -0.60 0.56 -15.39
C MET A 1 -1.26 1.10 -16.66
N ASP A 2 -2.13 0.33 -17.30
CA ASP A 2 -2.82 0.71 -18.54
C ASP A 2 -3.51 2.08 -18.49
N LYS A 3 -4.23 2.39 -17.40
CA LYS A 3 -4.86 3.71 -17.22
C LYS A 3 -3.84 4.86 -17.21
N ALA A 4 -2.67 4.67 -16.60
CA ALA A 4 -1.62 5.68 -16.55
C ALA A 4 -0.99 5.88 -17.94
N ILE A 5 -0.75 4.80 -18.67
CA ILE A 5 -0.27 4.85 -20.06
C ILE A 5 -1.31 5.54 -20.96
N GLN A 6 -2.59 5.21 -20.80
CA GLN A 6 -3.68 5.84 -21.55
C GLN A 6 -3.75 7.34 -21.28
N LEU A 7 -3.68 7.75 -20.01
CA LEU A 7 -3.65 9.16 -19.62
C LEU A 7 -2.44 9.88 -20.22
N PHE A 8 -1.25 9.27 -20.13
CA PHE A 8 -0.04 9.80 -20.76
C PHE A 8 -0.21 9.99 -22.27
N ASN A 9 -0.75 8.99 -22.97
CA ASN A 9 -0.99 9.07 -24.41
C ASN A 9 -1.99 10.17 -24.77
N GLN A 10 -3.02 10.38 -23.95
CA GLN A 10 -3.96 11.49 -24.12
C GLN A 10 -3.27 12.85 -23.94
N VAL A 11 -2.43 13.01 -22.92
CA VAL A 11 -1.66 14.25 -22.69
C VAL A 11 -0.71 14.50 -23.87
N VAL A 12 0.01 13.48 -24.33
CA VAL A 12 0.90 13.59 -25.49
C VAL A 12 0.13 13.98 -26.74
N ALA A 13 -1.05 13.41 -26.99
CA ALA A 13 -1.86 13.73 -28.16
C ALA A 13 -2.29 15.22 -28.22
N VAL A 14 -2.50 15.85 -27.07
CA VAL A 14 -2.95 17.26 -26.98
C VAL A 14 -1.77 18.25 -26.92
N THR A 15 -0.63 17.85 -26.36
CA THR A 15 0.50 18.76 -26.10
C THR A 15 1.60 18.69 -27.15
N ARG A 16 1.64 17.62 -27.96
CA ARG A 16 2.71 17.39 -28.93
C ARG A 16 2.68 18.40 -30.07
N ARG A 17 3.83 19.01 -30.35
CA ARG A 17 4.06 19.80 -31.57
C ARG A 17 4.27 18.86 -32.75
N SER A 18 3.76 19.23 -33.92
CA SER A 18 3.68 18.41 -35.14
C SER A 18 5.01 17.83 -35.66
N HIS A 19 6.16 18.27 -35.15
CA HIS A 19 7.50 17.84 -35.60
C HIS A 19 8.30 17.02 -34.58
N GLN A 20 7.77 16.71 -33.40
CA GLN A 20 8.47 15.91 -32.39
C GLN A 20 8.00 14.46 -32.41
N SER A 21 8.86 13.47 -32.14
CA SER A 21 8.43 12.09 -31.84
C SER A 21 7.78 12.03 -30.45
N ALA A 22 6.81 11.13 -30.25
CA ALA A 22 6.25 10.92 -28.91
C ALA A 22 7.31 10.25 -28.02
N PRO A 23 7.57 10.76 -26.80
CA PRO A 23 8.48 10.11 -25.88
C PRO A 23 7.92 8.77 -25.40
N ALA A 24 8.80 7.83 -25.04
CA ALA A 24 8.37 6.59 -24.42
C ALA A 24 7.83 6.89 -23.00
N PHE A 25 6.84 6.11 -22.55
CA PHE A 25 6.25 6.28 -21.22
C PHE A 25 7.32 6.21 -20.10
N ALA A 26 8.23 5.24 -20.16
CA ALA A 26 9.29 5.08 -19.17
C ALA A 26 10.25 6.29 -19.11
N GLU A 27 10.59 6.86 -20.27
CA GLU A 27 11.42 8.07 -20.35
C GLU A 27 10.69 9.28 -19.73
N ALA A 28 9.39 9.40 -20.02
CA ALA A 28 8.57 10.47 -19.45
C ALA A 28 8.48 10.36 -17.92
N ILE A 29 8.30 9.16 -17.36
CA ILE A 29 8.29 8.95 -15.91
C ILE A 29 9.63 9.35 -15.28
N ALA A 30 10.76 9.04 -15.91
CA ALA A 30 12.07 9.45 -15.41
C ALA A 30 12.21 10.98 -15.35
N VAL A 31 11.77 11.69 -16.40
CA VAL A 31 11.77 13.15 -16.43
C VAL A 31 10.82 13.73 -15.37
N ILE A 32 9.60 13.18 -15.25
CA ILE A 32 8.62 13.62 -14.25
C ILE A 32 9.18 13.44 -12.84
N ASN A 33 9.79 12.29 -12.54
CA ASN A 33 10.39 12.02 -11.23
C ASN A 33 11.55 12.97 -10.90
N ASN A 34 12.35 13.37 -11.90
CA ASN A 34 13.37 14.39 -11.72
C ASN A 34 12.75 15.72 -11.26
N GLU A 35 11.65 16.16 -11.89
CA GLU A 35 10.96 17.39 -11.48
C GLU A 35 10.25 17.26 -10.12
N LEU A 36 9.59 16.12 -9.86
CA LEU A 36 8.89 15.85 -8.61
C LEU A 36 9.82 15.76 -7.40
N SER A 37 11.08 15.40 -7.60
CA SER A 37 12.08 15.36 -6.54
C SER A 37 12.25 16.72 -5.82
N ASN A 38 11.98 17.83 -6.51
CA ASN A 38 12.06 19.18 -5.92
C ASN A 38 10.99 19.45 -4.85
N ILE A 39 9.95 18.62 -4.80
CA ILE A 39 8.84 18.73 -3.85
C ILE A 39 8.68 17.44 -3.04
N ASP A 40 9.73 16.63 -2.94
CA ASP A 40 9.76 15.36 -2.21
C ASP A 40 8.64 14.39 -2.65
N MET A 41 8.39 14.32 -3.96
CA MET A 41 7.40 13.42 -4.54
C MET A 41 8.06 12.46 -5.53
N LEU A 42 7.49 11.26 -5.67
CA LEU A 42 7.98 10.21 -6.57
C LEU A 42 6.82 9.43 -7.18
N LEU A 43 6.86 9.16 -8.48
CA LEU A 43 6.04 8.14 -9.12
C LEU A 43 6.79 6.80 -9.09
N LYS A 44 6.27 5.85 -8.31
CA LYS A 44 6.81 4.50 -8.16
C LYS A 44 5.86 3.50 -8.84
N GLU A 45 6.43 2.62 -9.66
CA GLU A 45 5.69 1.43 -10.11
C GLU A 45 5.64 0.41 -8.96
N THR A 46 4.44 -0.12 -8.71
CA THR A 46 4.21 -1.19 -7.74
C THR A 46 3.20 -2.18 -8.31
N ARG A 47 2.88 -3.24 -7.57
CA ARG A 47 1.90 -4.26 -7.96
C ARG A 47 0.94 -4.49 -6.81
N ASP A 48 -0.35 -4.50 -7.11
CA ASP A 48 -1.37 -4.85 -6.12
C ASP A 48 -1.16 -6.29 -5.65
N GLU A 49 -1.00 -6.51 -4.35
CA GLU A 49 -0.72 -7.82 -3.76
C GLU A 49 -1.89 -8.82 -3.92
N TRP A 50 -3.11 -8.33 -4.15
CA TRP A 50 -4.29 -9.16 -4.36
C TRP A 50 -4.48 -9.54 -5.82
N THR A 51 -4.51 -8.55 -6.71
CA THR A 51 -4.80 -8.78 -8.13
C THR A 51 -3.55 -9.13 -8.94
N GLY A 52 -2.37 -8.82 -8.42
CA GLY A 52 -1.12 -8.93 -9.16
C GLY A 52 -1.00 -7.91 -10.30
N VAL A 53 -1.87 -6.90 -10.39
CA VAL A 53 -1.84 -5.91 -11.48
C VAL A 53 -0.81 -4.82 -11.18
N SER A 54 0.08 -4.53 -12.14
CA SER A 54 1.02 -3.40 -12.05
C SER A 54 0.27 -2.06 -12.01
N MET A 55 0.73 -1.15 -11.18
CA MET A 55 0.13 0.17 -10.96
C MET A 55 1.21 1.21 -10.72
N LEU A 56 0.88 2.47 -11.00
CA LEU A 56 1.76 3.60 -10.78
C LEU A 56 1.19 4.40 -9.62
N VAL A 57 1.98 4.59 -8.56
CA VAL A 57 1.57 5.30 -7.34
C VAL A 57 2.45 6.53 -7.18
N MET A 58 1.84 7.64 -6.80
CA MET A 58 2.55 8.84 -6.39
C MET A 58 2.76 8.78 -4.88
N MET A 59 4.00 8.93 -4.43
CA MET A 59 4.35 8.87 -3.02
C MET A 59 5.12 10.12 -2.60
N ASN A 60 4.91 10.51 -1.35
CA ASN A 60 5.74 11.51 -0.68
C ASN A 60 6.99 10.81 -0.12
N THR A 61 8.18 11.37 -0.36
CA THR A 61 9.46 10.82 0.07
C THR A 61 10.00 11.45 1.36
N THR A 62 9.33 12.47 1.93
CA THR A 62 9.74 13.11 3.18
C THR A 62 9.54 12.18 4.39
N GLU A 63 10.52 12.15 5.30
CA GLU A 63 10.50 11.33 6.53
C GLU A 63 9.50 11.82 7.59
N ASP A 64 9.06 13.07 7.49
CA ASP A 64 8.06 13.67 8.35
C ASP A 64 6.82 13.95 7.51
N PRO A 65 5.77 13.13 7.61
CA PRO A 65 4.49 13.48 7.02
C PRO A 65 3.96 14.69 7.80
N TYR A 66 4.34 15.89 7.38
CA TYR A 66 3.74 17.18 7.73
C TYR A 66 2.32 17.24 7.13
N VAL A 67 1.52 16.25 7.51
CA VAL A 67 0.20 15.86 7.02
C VAL A 67 -0.88 16.68 7.71
N GLN A 68 -0.53 17.48 8.72
CA GLN A 68 -1.50 18.28 9.46
C GLN A 68 -2.11 19.43 8.63
N THR A 69 -1.45 19.89 7.57
CA THR A 69 -1.88 21.06 6.78
C THR A 69 -2.36 20.75 5.37
N MET A 70 -2.18 19.53 4.86
CA MET A 70 -2.51 19.17 3.47
C MET A 70 -3.41 17.94 3.31
N THR A 71 -3.82 17.29 4.41
CA THR A 71 -4.78 16.18 4.31
C THR A 71 -6.21 16.63 4.56
N PRO A 72 -7.20 16.04 3.85
CA PRO A 72 -8.62 16.36 4.06
C PRO A 72 -9.17 15.82 5.40
N TYR A 73 -8.31 15.24 6.25
CA TYR A 73 -8.67 14.59 7.49
C TYR A 73 -8.36 15.46 8.70
N THR A 74 -9.28 15.48 9.65
CA THR A 74 -9.08 16.18 10.91
C THR A 74 -8.04 15.47 11.79
N PRO A 75 -7.40 16.14 12.76
CA PRO A 75 -6.45 15.49 13.68
C PRO A 75 -7.01 14.24 14.39
N ARG A 76 -8.31 14.23 14.71
CA ARG A 76 -8.98 13.08 15.36
C ARG A 76 -9.15 11.91 14.41
N GLU A 77 -9.41 12.17 13.13
CA GLU A 77 -9.52 11.15 12.09
C GLU A 77 -8.15 10.53 11.80
N LEU A 78 -7.10 11.35 11.76
CA LEU A 78 -5.73 10.88 11.63
C LEU A 78 -5.28 10.06 12.85
N GLU A 79 -5.66 10.48 14.07
CA GLU A 79 -5.43 9.69 15.29
C GLU A 79 -6.13 8.33 15.22
N TYR A 80 -7.41 8.31 14.80
CA TYR A 80 -8.14 7.06 14.57
C TYR A 80 -7.41 6.16 13.57
N TYR A 81 -7.01 6.71 12.42
CA TYR A 81 -6.37 5.94 11.38
C TYR A 81 -5.01 5.35 11.82
N ARG A 82 -4.22 6.09 12.61
CA ARG A 82 -2.98 5.55 13.21
C ARG A 82 -3.23 4.34 14.11
N HIS A 83 -4.24 4.39 14.97
CA HIS A 83 -4.60 3.25 15.82
C HIS A 83 -5.12 2.08 14.99
N MET A 84 -5.87 2.36 13.92
CA MET A 84 -6.35 1.32 13.00
C MET A 84 -5.19 0.62 12.29
N ILE A 85 -4.19 1.37 11.81
CA ILE A 85 -2.95 0.83 11.23
C ILE A 85 -2.25 -0.06 12.24
N GLU A 86 -2.10 0.37 13.49
CA GLU A 86 -1.46 -0.42 14.54
C GLU A 86 -2.16 -1.78 14.75
N ILE A 87 -3.50 -1.79 14.77
CA ILE A 87 -4.27 -3.04 14.91
C ILE A 87 -4.09 -3.94 13.69
N ILE A 88 -4.12 -3.38 12.49
CA ILE A 88 -3.92 -4.12 11.23
C ILE A 88 -2.54 -4.77 11.18
N VAL A 89 -1.49 -4.00 11.47
CA VAL A 89 -0.09 -4.46 11.42
C VAL A 89 0.18 -5.52 12.49
N LYS A 90 -0.41 -5.38 13.68
CA LYS A 90 -0.25 -6.31 14.80
C LYS A 90 -1.31 -7.43 14.81
N ALA A 91 -2.06 -7.59 13.73
CA ALA A 91 -3.14 -8.57 13.68
C ALA A 91 -2.59 -9.99 13.89
N PRO A 92 -3.29 -10.84 14.68
CA PRO A 92 -2.82 -12.18 14.99
C PRO A 92 -2.66 -13.00 13.71
N ASN A 93 -1.67 -13.90 13.69
CA ASN A 93 -1.32 -14.71 12.51
C ASN A 93 -0.99 -13.88 11.25
N GLU A 94 -0.61 -12.60 11.42
CA GLU A 94 -0.26 -11.71 10.31
C GLU A 94 -1.41 -11.61 9.29
N THR A 95 -2.65 -11.52 9.77
CA THR A 95 -3.81 -11.38 8.88
C THR A 95 -3.89 -10.00 8.24
N TRP A 96 -3.09 -9.00 8.66
CA TRP A 96 -3.07 -7.67 8.02
C TRP A 96 -4.47 -7.07 7.76
N ALA A 97 -5.41 -7.32 8.66
CA ALA A 97 -6.80 -6.90 8.54
C ALA A 97 -7.48 -6.71 9.90
N ILE A 98 -8.48 -5.84 9.95
CA ILE A 98 -9.34 -5.57 11.10
C ILE A 98 -10.80 -5.80 10.71
N SER A 99 -11.57 -6.51 11.55
CA SER A 99 -13.00 -6.75 11.25
C SER A 99 -13.81 -5.45 11.23
N GLN A 100 -14.89 -5.41 10.45
CA GLN A 100 -15.78 -4.25 10.37
C GLN A 100 -16.28 -3.82 11.76
N ALA A 101 -16.67 -4.79 12.60
CA ALA A 101 -17.14 -4.53 13.96
C ALA A 101 -16.04 -3.88 14.82
N ALA A 102 -14.81 -4.39 14.77
CA ALA A 102 -13.71 -3.82 15.53
C ALA A 102 -13.32 -2.42 15.02
N ALA A 103 -13.32 -2.20 13.71
CA ALA A 103 -13.08 -0.89 13.12
C ALA A 103 -14.13 0.15 13.58
N LEU A 104 -15.42 -0.19 13.52
CA LEU A 104 -16.48 0.71 13.98
C LEU A 104 -16.40 1.01 15.48
N GLN A 105 -16.04 0.03 16.31
CA GLN A 105 -15.90 0.22 17.76
C GLN A 105 -14.62 0.95 18.16
N LEU A 106 -13.59 0.97 17.30
CA LEU A 106 -12.35 1.69 17.58
C LEU A 106 -12.61 3.20 17.76
N GLY A 107 -13.48 3.79 16.95
CA GLY A 107 -13.77 5.23 17.01
C GLY A 107 -14.18 5.72 18.40
N PRO A 108 -15.28 5.19 18.97
CA PRO A 108 -15.72 5.55 20.31
C PRO A 108 -14.76 5.16 21.44
N SER A 109 -13.89 4.18 21.20
CA SER A 109 -12.94 3.70 22.23
C SER A 109 -11.78 4.67 22.48
N LEU A 110 -11.46 5.54 21.52
CA LEU A 110 -10.40 6.54 21.63
C LEU A 110 -10.82 7.72 22.50
N LYS A 111 -9.86 8.32 23.21
CA LYS A 111 -10.10 9.52 24.02
C LYS A 111 -10.47 10.70 23.11
N SER A 112 -11.65 11.29 23.30
CA SER A 112 -12.21 12.28 22.37
C SER A 112 -12.39 11.75 20.93
N GLY A 113 -12.62 10.44 20.82
CA GLY A 113 -12.77 9.73 19.55
C GLY A 113 -14.04 10.08 18.79
N LEU A 114 -14.18 9.45 17.62
CA LEU A 114 -15.31 9.66 16.72
C LEU A 114 -16.53 8.88 17.23
N THR A 115 -17.73 9.40 16.95
CA THR A 115 -18.96 8.60 17.14
C THR A 115 -19.02 7.48 16.10
N ILE A 116 -19.80 6.42 16.35
CA ILE A 116 -19.95 5.30 15.41
C ILE A 116 -20.30 5.80 13.99
N GLY A 117 -21.28 6.70 13.86
CA GLY A 117 -21.67 7.25 12.56
C GLY A 117 -20.55 8.04 11.88
N LYS A 118 -19.75 8.81 12.65
CA LYS A 118 -18.57 9.51 12.11
C LYS A 118 -17.42 8.57 11.76
N THR A 119 -17.28 7.46 12.47
CA THR A 119 -16.32 6.42 12.14
C THR A 119 -16.69 5.72 10.85
N GLU A 120 -17.97 5.39 10.65
CA GLU A 120 -18.47 4.81 9.40
C GLU A 120 -18.26 5.75 8.21
N GLU A 121 -18.62 7.04 8.35
CA GLU A 121 -18.33 8.06 7.34
C GLU A 121 -16.83 8.17 7.02
N LEU A 122 -15.95 8.07 8.03
CA LEU A 122 -14.50 8.11 7.82
C LEU A 122 -14.00 6.84 7.11
N LEU A 123 -14.47 5.65 7.49
CA LEU A 123 -14.08 4.39 6.86
C LEU A 123 -14.40 4.38 5.37
N ASN A 124 -15.61 4.83 4.99
CA ASN A 124 -16.00 4.95 3.58
C ASN A 124 -15.09 5.91 2.82
N ARG A 125 -14.77 7.08 3.39
CA ARG A 125 -13.84 8.03 2.75
C ARG A 125 -12.43 7.47 2.62
N LEU A 126 -11.92 6.79 3.65
CA LEU A 126 -10.61 6.15 3.59
C LEU A 126 -10.56 5.06 2.50
N GLU A 127 -11.65 4.33 2.28
CA GLU A 127 -11.76 3.40 1.15
C GLU A 127 -11.80 4.13 -0.20
N GLU A 128 -12.66 5.13 -0.36
CA GLU A 128 -12.80 5.93 -1.59
C GLU A 128 -11.49 6.63 -1.99
N ASP A 129 -10.77 7.17 -0.99
CA ASP A 129 -9.48 7.83 -1.17
C ASP A 129 -8.33 6.82 -1.36
N GLY A 130 -8.62 5.52 -1.28
CA GLY A 130 -7.68 4.43 -1.53
C GLY A 130 -6.68 4.19 -0.39
N TRP A 131 -6.98 4.61 0.84
CA TRP A 131 -6.20 4.27 2.03
C TRP A 131 -6.55 2.88 2.58
N LEU A 132 -7.82 2.52 2.51
CA LEU A 132 -8.33 1.22 2.92
C LEU A 132 -8.91 0.47 1.74
N ARG A 133 -9.04 -0.84 1.94
CA ARG A 133 -9.85 -1.71 1.09
C ARG A 133 -10.67 -2.65 1.94
N VAL A 134 -11.81 -3.08 1.42
CA VAL A 134 -12.67 -4.09 2.03
C VAL A 134 -12.30 -5.46 1.46
N CYS A 135 -12.04 -6.43 2.34
CA CYS A 135 -11.82 -7.84 2.02
C CYS A 135 -13.17 -8.55 1.77
N SER A 136 -13.20 -9.76 1.19
CA SER A 136 -14.47 -10.44 0.90
C SER A 136 -15.32 -10.78 2.13
N ASP A 137 -14.68 -10.90 3.30
CA ASP A 137 -15.33 -11.13 4.59
C ASP A 137 -15.84 -9.84 5.27
N GLY A 138 -15.68 -8.68 4.62
CA GLY A 138 -16.05 -7.37 5.15
C GLY A 138 -15.01 -6.76 6.10
N SER A 139 -13.88 -7.42 6.35
CA SER A 139 -12.77 -6.80 7.08
C SER A 139 -12.10 -5.69 6.26
N TYR A 140 -11.39 -4.79 6.93
CA TYR A 140 -10.60 -3.74 6.30
C TYR A 140 -9.11 -4.11 6.34
N ALA A 141 -8.44 -3.91 5.21
CA ALA A 141 -6.98 -3.99 5.10
C ALA A 141 -6.42 -2.67 4.54
N LEU A 142 -5.11 -2.48 4.63
CA LEU A 142 -4.44 -1.37 3.95
C LEU A 142 -4.54 -1.56 2.44
N ALA A 143 -4.93 -0.51 1.73
CA ALA A 143 -4.89 -0.51 0.28
C ALA A 143 -3.44 -0.37 -0.24
N PRO A 144 -3.17 -0.72 -1.52
CA PRO A 144 -1.83 -0.63 -2.10
C PRO A 144 -1.18 0.76 -1.97
N ARG A 145 -2.00 1.83 -2.03
CA ARG A 145 -1.54 3.21 -1.81
C ARG A 145 -0.92 3.37 -0.41
N SER A 146 -1.62 2.94 0.64
CA SER A 146 -1.14 3.00 2.02
C SER A 146 0.15 2.20 2.22
N ILE A 147 0.24 1.02 1.63
CA ILE A 147 1.41 0.15 1.73
C ILE A 147 2.65 0.87 1.18
N VAL A 148 2.54 1.52 0.02
CA VAL A 148 3.65 2.22 -0.61
C VAL A 148 3.95 3.58 0.03
N GLU A 149 2.92 4.41 0.25
CA GLU A 149 3.10 5.76 0.80
C GLU A 149 3.56 5.75 2.25
N LEU A 150 3.16 4.74 3.04
CA LEU A 150 3.48 4.66 4.46
C LEU A 150 4.63 3.69 4.77
N GLU A 151 5.28 3.07 3.78
CA GLU A 151 6.32 2.04 3.99
C GLU A 151 7.39 2.50 5.01
N SER A 152 7.95 3.69 4.82
CA SER A 152 8.96 4.26 5.73
C SER A 152 8.43 4.41 7.16
N TYR A 153 7.20 4.92 7.31
CA TYR A 153 6.54 5.06 8.61
C TYR A 153 6.31 3.70 9.28
N LEU A 154 5.83 2.71 8.52
CA LEU A 154 5.53 1.37 9.01
C LEU A 154 6.81 0.67 9.48
N CYS A 155 7.85 0.66 8.65
CA CYS A 155 9.15 0.10 8.98
C CYS A 155 9.74 0.73 10.25
N LYS A 156 9.72 2.06 10.35
CA LYS A 156 10.26 2.79 11.51
C LYS A 156 9.46 2.56 12.79
N THR A 157 8.14 2.42 12.69
CA THR A 157 7.24 2.33 13.85
C THR A 157 7.13 0.91 14.40
N PHE A 158 7.08 -0.09 13.52
CA PHE A 158 6.77 -1.47 13.90
C PHE A 158 7.96 -2.43 13.77
N GLY A 159 8.97 -2.08 12.96
CA GLY A 159 10.19 -2.86 12.79
C GLY A 159 9.99 -4.23 12.13
N GLU A 160 11.09 -4.98 12.05
CA GLU A 160 11.19 -6.27 11.33
C GLU A 160 10.37 -7.41 11.95
N ASN A 161 9.81 -7.21 13.14
CA ASN A 161 8.94 -8.19 13.81
C ASN A 161 7.50 -8.20 13.27
N HIS A 162 7.11 -7.14 12.56
CA HIS A 162 5.76 -6.98 12.02
C HIS A 162 5.75 -6.60 10.56
N VAL A 163 6.78 -5.90 10.09
CA VAL A 163 6.92 -5.47 8.70
C VAL A 163 7.99 -6.32 8.04
N HIS A 164 7.61 -7.00 6.97
CA HIS A 164 8.48 -7.91 6.24
C HIS A 164 8.57 -7.49 4.78
N HIS A 165 9.66 -7.90 4.13
CA HIS A 165 9.92 -7.65 2.72
C HIS A 165 9.98 -8.95 1.95
N CYS A 166 9.48 -8.92 0.72
CA CYS A 166 9.53 -10.04 -0.19
C CYS A 166 10.99 -10.34 -0.56
N ILE A 167 11.46 -11.57 -0.35
CA ILE A 167 12.84 -11.97 -0.64
C ILE A 167 13.20 -11.94 -2.15
N ILE A 168 12.21 -11.73 -3.03
CA ILE A 168 12.39 -11.69 -4.48
C ILE A 168 12.44 -10.26 -5.00
N CYS A 169 11.42 -9.46 -4.70
CA CYS A 169 11.32 -8.09 -5.21
C CYS A 169 11.79 -7.02 -4.21
N THR A 170 12.09 -7.39 -2.97
CA THR A 170 12.53 -6.51 -1.87
C THR A 170 11.53 -5.44 -1.44
N GLU A 171 10.31 -5.46 -1.97
CA GLU A 171 9.21 -4.59 -1.54
C GLU A 171 8.51 -5.14 -0.30
N MET A 172 7.93 -4.27 0.52
CA MET A 172 7.10 -4.67 1.67
C MET A 172 6.03 -5.67 1.23
N VAL A 173 5.80 -6.71 2.04
CA VAL A 173 4.83 -7.77 1.78
C VAL A 173 3.83 -7.88 2.92
N THR A 174 2.57 -7.60 2.63
CA THR A 174 1.45 -7.72 3.58
C THR A 174 0.59 -8.96 3.34
N ARG A 175 0.71 -9.56 2.16
CA ARG A 175 -0.02 -10.75 1.75
C ARG A 175 0.81 -11.62 0.80
N GLY A 176 0.79 -12.92 1.05
CA GLY A 176 1.57 -13.85 0.25
C GLY A 176 1.77 -15.20 0.90
N LYS A 177 2.99 -15.70 0.79
CA LYS A 177 3.43 -16.93 1.42
C LYS A 177 4.61 -16.65 2.35
N ARG A 178 4.55 -17.24 3.54
CA ARG A 178 5.66 -17.25 4.50
C ARG A 178 6.25 -18.65 4.61
N CYS A 179 7.55 -18.70 4.83
CA CYS A 179 8.31 -19.93 4.99
C CYS A 179 8.11 -20.51 6.39
N CYS A 180 7.79 -21.81 6.51
CA CYS A 180 7.60 -22.44 7.82
C CYS A 180 8.93 -22.76 8.55
N SER A 181 10.05 -22.72 7.82
CA SER A 181 11.37 -23.15 8.32
C SER A 181 12.40 -22.01 8.38
N CYS A 182 12.02 -20.81 7.95
CA CYS A 182 12.89 -19.66 7.82
C CYS A 182 12.06 -18.37 7.89
N SER A 183 12.69 -17.22 8.12
CA SER A 183 12.00 -15.93 8.19
C SER A 183 11.68 -15.31 6.82
N GLY A 184 11.49 -16.15 5.79
CA GLY A 184 11.31 -15.70 4.40
C GLY A 184 9.84 -15.41 4.08
N TYR A 185 9.56 -14.21 3.56
CA TYR A 185 8.24 -13.79 3.08
C TYR A 185 8.29 -13.53 1.57
N ILE A 186 7.21 -13.87 0.86
CA ILE A 186 7.13 -13.79 -0.59
C ILE A 186 5.71 -13.41 -1.02
N HIS A 187 5.53 -12.40 -1.88
CA HIS A 187 4.23 -12.13 -2.49
C HIS A 187 3.73 -13.32 -3.32
N HIS A 188 2.41 -13.52 -3.42
CA HIS A 188 1.83 -14.56 -4.28
C HIS A 188 2.30 -14.47 -5.73
N HIS A 189 2.31 -13.26 -6.30
CA HIS A 189 2.74 -13.04 -7.67
C HIS A 189 4.24 -13.33 -7.84
N CYS A 190 5.09 -12.97 -6.88
CA CYS A 190 6.52 -13.29 -6.93
C CYS A 190 6.74 -14.80 -6.86
N PHE A 191 6.03 -15.49 -5.96
CA PHE A 191 6.10 -16.94 -5.81
C PHE A 191 5.73 -17.67 -7.11
N ALA A 192 4.68 -17.22 -7.81
CA ALA A 192 4.24 -17.81 -9.07
C ALA A 192 5.28 -17.75 -10.19
N HIS A 193 6.22 -16.80 -10.15
CA HIS A 193 7.30 -16.66 -11.13
C HIS A 193 8.57 -17.42 -10.74
N THR A 194 8.64 -17.99 -9.54
CA THR A 194 9.77 -18.83 -9.14
C THR A 194 9.65 -20.22 -9.76
N ALA A 195 10.66 -20.62 -10.55
CA ALA A 195 10.70 -21.92 -11.21
C ALA A 195 10.94 -23.04 -10.17
N GLY A 196 9.85 -23.49 -9.54
CA GLY A 196 9.80 -24.68 -8.68
C GLY A 196 10.23 -24.44 -7.23
N ASN A 197 9.31 -23.98 -6.37
CA ASN A 197 9.33 -24.04 -4.89
C ASN A 197 10.64 -23.66 -4.15
N HIS A 198 11.65 -23.14 -4.82
CA HIS A 198 12.99 -22.84 -4.30
C HIS A 198 13.24 -21.33 -4.31
N ALA A 199 12.32 -20.57 -3.72
CA ALA A 199 12.59 -19.16 -3.43
C ALA A 199 13.62 -19.01 -2.30
N CYS A 200 13.77 -20.05 -1.46
CA CYS A 200 14.81 -20.15 -0.45
C CYS A 200 15.89 -21.17 -0.90
N SER A 201 17.11 -21.01 -0.38
CA SER A 201 18.26 -21.87 -0.65
C SER A 201 18.15 -23.30 -0.11
N HIS A 202 17.01 -23.67 0.47
CA HIS A 202 16.74 -24.97 1.09
C HIS A 202 15.29 -25.43 0.79
N PRO A 203 14.94 -26.71 0.97
CA PRO A 203 13.59 -27.19 0.71
C PRO A 203 12.62 -26.68 1.79
N CYS A 204 12.01 -25.53 1.52
CA CYS A 204 11.03 -24.90 2.40
C CYS A 204 9.62 -25.40 2.11
N GLN A 205 8.82 -25.49 3.17
CA GLN A 205 7.37 -25.45 3.07
C GLN A 205 6.90 -24.01 3.25
N TYR A 206 5.86 -23.65 2.51
CA TYR A 206 5.28 -22.31 2.51
C TYR A 206 3.80 -22.39 2.84
N GLU A 207 3.34 -21.50 3.71
CA GLU A 207 1.94 -21.34 4.06
C GLU A 207 1.44 -19.93 3.70
N PRO A 208 0.16 -19.76 3.36
CA PRO A 208 -0.40 -18.45 3.06
C PRO A 208 -0.47 -17.58 4.32
N PHE A 209 -0.31 -16.27 4.14
CA PHE A 209 -0.53 -15.26 5.19
C PHE A 209 -1.07 -13.97 4.57
N GLY A 210 -1.54 -13.06 5.42
CA GLY A 210 -2.07 -11.75 5.03
C GLY A 210 -3.60 -11.67 5.09
N SER A 211 -4.09 -10.53 4.62
CA SER A 211 -5.50 -10.16 4.53
C SER A 211 -6.33 -11.21 3.82
N PRO A 212 -7.59 -11.45 4.23
CA PRO A 212 -8.50 -12.33 3.50
C PRO A 212 -8.65 -11.89 2.03
N GLU A 213 -8.87 -12.86 1.14
CA GLU A 213 -9.28 -12.56 -0.25
C GLU A 213 -10.60 -11.80 -0.28
#